data_AF-A0A926DTH4-F1
#
_entry.id   AF-A0A926DTH4-F1
#
_cell.length_a   1.000
_cell.length_b   1.000
_cell.length_c   1.000
_cell.angle_alpha   90.00
_cell.angle_beta   90.00
_cell.angle_gamma   90.00
#
_symmetry.space_group_name_H-M   'P 1'
#
loop_
_entity.id
_entity.type
_entity.pdbx_description
1 polymer ?
#
loop_
_entity_poly.entity_id
_entity_poly.type
_entity_poly.pdbx_seq_one_letter_code
_entity_poly.pdbx_strand_id
1 'polypeptide(L)'
;MKVTIETVTGVTMNREIDTSESPMGIIRKFYEDDATAASQIFSNQRAIDQLMEGNMDEAKSAFELINVEGESIRANWREPLCNQPAIKEELSKIEAEGQIPTFVVSVSSIVAGY
;
A
#
# COMPACT_ATOMS: atom_id res chain seq x y z
N MET A 1 13.43 1.29 -2.19
CA MET A 1 13.62 0.93 -0.77
C MET A 1 12.93 -0.40 -0.48
N LYS A 2 13.48 -1.23 0.41
CA LYS A 2 12.85 -2.51 0.79
C LYS A 2 11.79 -2.28 1.87
N VAL A 3 10.61 -2.84 1.68
CA VAL A 3 9.49 -2.80 2.63
C VAL A 3 8.87 -4.19 2.77
N THR A 4 8.05 -4.35 3.81
CA THR A 4 7.15 -5.49 3.98
C THR A 4 5.74 -5.01 3.67
N ILE A 5 5.04 -5.68 2.76
CA ILE A 5 3.60 -5.51 2.55
C ILE A 5 2.90 -6.61 3.33
N GLU A 6 2.02 -6.22 4.24
CA GLU A 6 1.14 -7.11 4.99
C GLU A 6 -0.28 -6.99 4.45
N THR A 7 -0.90 -8.12 4.14
CA THR A 7 -2.30 -8.17 3.73
C THR A 7 -3.21 -8.21 4.96
N VAL A 8 -4.49 -7.86 4.78
CA VAL A 8 -5.51 -8.03 5.84
C VAL A 8 -5.73 -9.47 6.29
N THR A 9 -5.20 -10.45 5.54
CA THR A 9 -5.20 -11.87 5.91
C THR A 9 -3.95 -12.29 6.69
N GLY A 10 -3.03 -11.36 6.97
CA GLY A 10 -1.78 -11.62 7.70
C GLY A 10 -0.66 -12.21 6.85
N VAL A 11 -0.78 -12.16 5.51
CA VAL A 11 0.29 -12.59 4.61
C VAL A 11 1.29 -11.46 4.45
N THR A 12 2.57 -11.73 4.69
CA THR A 12 3.63 -10.73 4.55
C THR A 12 4.51 -11.01 3.33
N MET A 13 4.88 -9.94 2.62
CA MET A 13 5.63 -10.02 1.37
C MET A 13 6.69 -8.93 1.34
N ASN A 14 7.95 -9.28 1.12
CA ASN A 14 8.98 -8.26 0.94
C ASN A 14 8.97 -7.74 -0.51
N ARG A 15 8.97 -6.42 -0.64
CA ARG A 15 8.99 -5.73 -1.93
C ARG A 15 9.93 -4.55 -1.91
N GLU A 16 10.45 -4.22 -3.08
CA GLU A 16 11.09 -2.92 -3.30
C GLU A 16 10.06 -1.95 -3.83
N ILE A 17 9.97 -0.78 -3.19
CA ILE A 17 9.10 0.31 -3.61
C ILE A 17 9.92 1.57 -3.89
N ASP A 18 9.39 2.42 -4.75
CA ASP A 18 9.91 3.76 -4.98
C ASP A 18 9.04 4.77 -4.21
N THR A 19 9.63 5.50 -3.26
CA THR A 19 8.89 6.49 -2.47
C THR A 19 8.50 7.73 -3.26
N SER A 20 9.08 7.93 -4.45
CA SER A 20 8.63 8.95 -5.40
C SER A 20 7.33 8.58 -6.12
N GLU A 21 6.87 7.33 -5.96
CA GLU A 21 5.58 6.88 -6.46
C GLU A 21 4.49 6.98 -5.41
N SER A 22 3.25 7.12 -5.91
CA SER A 22 2.06 7.04 -5.07
C SER A 22 1.75 5.58 -4.72
N PRO A 23 1.06 5.32 -3.60
CA PRO A 23 0.58 3.97 -3.27
C PRO A 23 -0.12 3.27 -4.43
N MET A 24 -0.93 4.01 -5.19
CA MET A 24 -1.60 3.47 -6.37
C MET A 24 -0.61 3.00 -7.44
N GLY A 25 0.44 3.78 -7.73
CA GLY A 25 1.50 3.39 -8.67
C GLY A 25 2.29 2.18 -8.18
N ILE A 26 2.62 2.15 -6.88
CA ILE A 26 3.32 1.04 -6.24
C ILE A 26 2.54 -0.27 -6.38
N ILE A 27 1.24 -0.25 -6.03
CA ILE A 27 0.41 -1.45 -6.10
C ILE A 27 0.18 -1.89 -7.54
N ARG A 28 0.01 -0.94 -8.47
CA ARG A 28 -0.10 -1.24 -9.89
C ARG A 28 1.13 -1.97 -10.42
N LYS A 29 2.32 -1.44 -10.15
CA LYS A 29 3.59 -2.08 -10.53
C LYS A 29 3.77 -3.44 -9.87
N PHE A 30 3.38 -3.56 -8.59
CA PHE A 30 3.43 -4.84 -7.90
C PHE A 30 2.54 -5.88 -8.59
N TYR A 31 1.33 -5.50 -9.02
CA TYR A 31 0.46 -6.40 -9.79
C TYR A 31 1.04 -6.75 -11.16
N GLU A 32 1.69 -5.81 -11.83
CA GLU A 32 2.37 -6.05 -13.12
C GLU A 32 3.59 -6.97 -13.00
N ASP A 33 4.32 -6.91 -11.88
CA ASP A 33 5.50 -7.73 -11.59
C ASP A 33 5.12 -9.15 -11.12
N ASP A 34 4.17 -9.25 -10.18
CA ASP A 34 3.71 -10.53 -9.61
C ASP A 34 2.21 -10.47 -9.27
N ALA A 35 1.39 -10.71 -10.29
CA ALA A 35 -0.07 -10.71 -10.17
C ALA A 35 -0.59 -11.74 -9.15
N THR A 36 0.12 -12.85 -8.95
CA THR A 36 -0.32 -13.92 -8.03
C THR A 36 -0.16 -13.45 -6.59
N ALA A 37 1.01 -12.92 -6.25
CA ALA A 37 1.27 -12.30 -4.96
C ALA A 37 0.35 -11.10 -4.69
N ALA A 38 0.29 -10.18 -5.66
CA ALA A 38 -0.50 -8.96 -5.53
C ALA A 38 -1.99 -9.27 -5.37
N SER A 39 -2.53 -10.32 -6.01
CA SER A 39 -3.95 -10.71 -5.86
C SER A 39 -4.40 -10.86 -4.40
N GLN A 40 -3.48 -11.16 -3.47
CA GLN A 40 -3.76 -11.31 -2.04
C GLN A 40 -4.18 -10.00 -1.35
N ILE A 41 -3.82 -8.83 -1.90
CA ILE A 41 -4.21 -7.51 -1.34
C ILE A 41 -5.58 -7.06 -1.84
N PHE A 42 -6.08 -7.65 -2.92
CA PHE A 42 -7.34 -7.25 -3.55
C PHE A 42 -8.48 -8.10 -3.04
N SER A 43 -9.60 -7.45 -2.71
CA SER A 43 -10.81 -8.15 -2.29
C SER A 43 -11.44 -9.02 -3.40
N ASN A 44 -11.29 -8.62 -4.67
CA ASN A 44 -11.85 -9.32 -5.83
C ASN A 44 -11.25 -8.78 -7.15
N GLN A 45 -11.56 -9.45 -8.27
CA GLN A 45 -11.10 -9.04 -9.61
C GLN A 45 -11.52 -7.62 -9.99
N ARG A 46 -12.73 -7.18 -9.59
CA ARG A 46 -13.21 -5.82 -9.89
C ARG A 46 -12.36 -4.75 -9.20
N ALA A 47 -11.81 -5.03 -8.01
CA ALA A 47 -10.89 -4.12 -7.33
C ALA A 47 -9.58 -3.94 -8.12
N ILE A 48 -9.10 -5.02 -8.75
CA ILE A 48 -7.93 -5.00 -9.64
C ILE A 48 -8.25 -4.16 -10.87
N ASP A 49 -9.34 -4.48 -11.58
CA ASP A 49 -9.72 -3.80 -12.83
C ASP A 49 -9.87 -2.28 -12.59
N GLN A 50 -10.55 -1.90 -11.51
CA GLN A 50 -10.72 -0.51 -11.11
C GLN A 50 -9.36 0.16 -10.86
N LEU A 51 -8.47 -0.45 -10.06
CA LEU A 51 -7.15 0.11 -9.79
C LEU A 51 -6.37 0.34 -11.10
N MET A 52 -6.41 -0.64 -12.02
CA MET A 52 -5.76 -0.54 -13.34
C MET A 52 -6.36 0.59 -14.19
N GLU A 53 -7.66 0.85 -14.07
CA GLU A 53 -8.33 1.98 -14.74
C GLU A 53 -8.06 3.34 -14.09
N GLY A 54 -7.36 3.40 -12.95
CA GLY A 54 -7.17 4.66 -12.22
C GLY A 54 -8.31 4.99 -11.25
N ASN A 55 -9.22 4.04 -11.00
CA ASN A 55 -10.38 4.21 -10.12
C ASN A 55 -10.23 3.31 -8.89
N MET A 56 -10.41 3.82 -7.68
CA MET A 56 -10.36 2.96 -6.49
C MET A 56 -11.19 3.59 -5.38
N ASP A 57 -11.78 2.73 -4.53
CA ASP A 57 -12.46 3.19 -3.32
C ASP A 57 -11.41 3.54 -2.27
N GLU A 58 -10.91 4.77 -2.29
CA GLU A 58 -9.94 5.26 -1.32
C GLU A 58 -10.47 5.20 0.11
N ALA A 59 -11.79 5.27 0.31
CA ALA A 59 -12.41 5.23 1.63
C ALA A 59 -12.38 3.82 2.22
N LYS A 60 -12.64 2.80 1.41
CA LYS A 60 -12.62 1.38 1.80
C LYS A 60 -11.26 0.69 1.64
N SER A 61 -10.35 1.29 0.89
CA SER A 61 -9.01 0.76 0.67
C SER A 61 -8.03 1.34 1.70
N ALA A 62 -7.15 0.48 2.18
CA ALA A 62 -6.14 0.79 3.18
C ALA A 62 -4.74 0.67 2.56
N PHE A 63 -3.92 1.69 2.78
CA PHE A 63 -2.49 1.64 2.55
C PHE A 63 -1.86 2.38 3.72
N GLU A 64 -1.44 1.62 4.72
CA GLU A 64 -1.13 2.17 6.04
C GLU A 64 0.28 1.74 6.45
N LEU A 65 1.13 2.70 6.79
CA LEU A 65 2.46 2.43 7.32
C LEU A 65 2.34 2.12 8.82
N ILE A 66 2.88 1.00 9.26
CA ILE A 66 3.03 0.69 10.68
C ILE A 66 4.26 1.44 11.21
N ASN A 67 4.04 2.29 12.21
CA ASN A 67 5.08 3.05 12.88
C ASN A 67 5.88 2.18 13.86
N VAL A 68 6.95 2.73 14.45
CA VAL A 68 7.80 2.00 15.43
C VAL A 68 7.05 1.58 16.71
N GLU A 69 5.92 2.24 17.02
CA GLU A 69 5.07 1.96 18.17
C GLU A 69 3.95 0.94 17.86
N GLY A 70 3.84 0.49 16.60
CA GLY A 70 2.81 -0.45 16.12
C GLY A 70 1.48 0.19 15.71
N GLU A 71 1.40 1.51 15.63
CA GLU A 71 0.22 2.24 15.12
C GLU A 71 0.27 2.42 13.60
N SER A 72 -0.91 2.43 12.97
CA SER A 72 -1.06 2.56 11.53
C SER A 72 -1.26 4.01 11.08
N ILE A 73 -0.41 4.49 10.18
CA ILE A 73 -0.51 5.81 9.55
C ILE A 73 -1.04 5.63 8.13
N ARG A 74 -2.24 6.13 7.86
CA ARG A 74 -2.85 6.04 6.53
C ARG A 74 -2.16 6.96 5.52
N ALA A 75 -1.69 6.38 4.42
CA ALA A 75 -1.16 7.12 3.28
C ALA A 75 -2.26 7.58 2.33
N ASN A 76 -2.04 8.72 1.70
CA ASN A 76 -2.79 9.18 0.54
C ASN A 76 -2.42 8.34 -0.68
N TRP A 77 -3.43 7.77 -1.34
CA TRP A 77 -3.23 6.87 -2.48
C TRP A 77 -2.73 7.54 -3.75
N ARG A 78 -3.00 8.84 -3.91
CA ARG A 78 -2.70 9.60 -5.13
C ARG A 78 -1.39 10.38 -5.05
N GLU A 79 -0.94 10.70 -3.84
CA GLU A 79 0.29 11.47 -3.64
C GLU A 79 1.49 10.54 -3.46
N PRO A 80 2.66 10.89 -4.02
CA PRO A 80 3.91 10.19 -3.73
C PRO A 80 4.16 10.05 -2.23
N LEU A 81 4.68 8.90 -1.78
CA LEU A 81 4.97 8.69 -0.35
C LEU A 81 5.95 9.75 0.19
N CYS A 82 6.92 10.16 -0.64
CA CYS A 82 7.90 11.19 -0.28
C CYS A 82 7.31 12.60 -0.12
N ASN A 83 6.12 12.84 -0.67
CA ASN A 83 5.39 14.10 -0.54
C ASN A 83 4.43 14.11 0.65
N GLN A 84 4.30 12.99 1.37
CA GLN A 84 3.44 12.87 2.54
C GLN A 84 4.29 12.99 3.82
N PRO A 85 4.28 14.13 4.53
CA PRO A 85 5.20 14.39 5.63
C PRO A 85 5.15 13.31 6.72
N ALA A 86 3.96 12.92 7.16
CA ALA A 86 3.78 11.91 8.21
C ALA A 86 4.40 10.56 7.83
N ILE A 87 4.19 10.11 6.58
CA ILE A 87 4.78 8.86 6.08
C ILE A 87 6.30 9.01 5.96
N LYS A 88 6.78 10.09 5.35
CA LYS A 88 8.21 10.34 5.15
C LYS A 88 8.99 10.39 6.47
N GLU A 89 8.45 11.09 7.45
CA GLU A 89 9.06 11.18 8.78
C GLU A 89 9.12 9.80 9.43
N GLU A 90 8.05 9.03 9.36
CA GLU A 90 8.00 7.71 9.99
C GLU A 90 8.89 6.69 9.28
N LEU A 91 8.93 6.69 7.94
CA LEU A 91 9.89 5.88 7.18
C LEU A 91 11.33 6.18 7.61
N SER A 92 11.67 7.46 7.77
CA SER A 92 13.01 7.88 8.19
C SER A 92 13.36 7.39 9.59
N LYS A 93 12.38 7.35 10.52
CA LYS A 93 12.58 6.81 11.88
C LYS A 93 12.81 5.30 11.84
N ILE A 94 11.95 4.56 11.15
CA ILE A 94 12.04 3.10 11.01
C ILE A 94 13.39 2.71 10.41
N GLU A 95 13.82 3.40 9.35
CA GLU A 95 15.13 3.18 8.72
C GLU A 95 16.29 3.55 9.66
N ALA A 96 16.17 4.62 10.45
CA ALA A 96 17.18 5.00 11.45
C ALA A 96 17.33 3.97 12.57
N GLU A 97 16.27 3.24 12.91
CA GLU A 97 16.31 2.11 13.83
C GLU A 97 16.82 0.80 13.18
N GLY A 98 17.09 0.82 11.87
CA GLY A 98 17.52 -0.36 11.11
C GLY A 98 16.39 -1.38 10.88
N GLN A 99 15.14 -0.96 11.04
CA GLN A 99 13.97 -1.80 10.80
C GLN A 99 13.52 -1.71 9.33
N ILE A 100 12.77 -2.72 8.87
CA ILE A 100 12.15 -2.70 7.54
C ILE A 100 10.72 -2.16 7.69
N PRO A 101 10.35 -1.05 7.01
CA PRO A 101 9.00 -0.51 7.07
C PRO A 101 7.96 -1.52 6.63
N THR A 102 6.85 -1.57 7.37
CA THR A 102 5.74 -2.49 7.09
C THR A 102 4.50 -1.69 6.70
N PHE A 103 3.94 -2.00 5.54
CA PHE A 103 2.71 -1.42 5.03
C PHE A 103 1.59 -2.43 5.06
N VAL A 104 0.49 -2.13 5.76
CA VAL A 104 -0.74 -2.90 5.67
C VAL A 104 -1.52 -2.41 4.46
N VAL A 105 -1.84 -3.33 3.55
CA VAL A 105 -2.49 -3.01 2.27
C VAL A 105 -3.75 -3.84 2.07
N SER A 106 -4.82 -3.15 1.69
CA SER A 106 -6.09 -3.75 1.27
C SER A 106 -6.75 -2.89 0.21
N VAL A 107 -7.09 -3.49 -0.93
CA VAL A 107 -7.77 -2.80 -2.03
C VAL A 107 -9.19 -3.34 -2.18
N SER A 108 -10.15 -2.46 -1.96
CA SER A 108 -11.57 -2.76 -2.04
C SER A 108 -12.18 -2.21 -3.34
N SER A 109 -13.04 -3.00 -3.97
CA SER A 109 -13.78 -2.54 -5.15
C SER A 109 -14.82 -1.49 -4.76
N ILE A 110 -14.97 -0.44 -5.57
CA ILE A 110 -16.11 0.49 -5.51
C ILE A 110 -17.38 -0.30 -5.84
N VAL A 111 -18.18 -0.55 -4.82
CA VAL A 111 -19.57 -1.00 -4.97
C VAL A 111 -20.43 0.24 -5.21
N ALA A 112 -21.07 0.29 -6.37
CA ALA A 112 -22.18 1.24 -6.57
C ALA A 112 -23.24 0.90 -5.52
N GLY A 113 -23.42 1.79 -4.54
CA GLY A 113 -24.54 1.67 -3.61
C GLY A 113 -25.84 1.76 -4.39
N TYR A 114 -26.71 0.77 -4.19
CA TYR A 114 -28.08 0.76 -4.71
C TYR A 114 -28.94 1.82 -4.02
#